data_AF-A0A947KQK9-F1
#
_entry.id   AF-A0A947KQK9-F1
#
_cell.length_a   1.000
_cell.length_b   1.000
_cell.length_c   1.000
_cell.angle_alpha   90.00
_cell.angle_beta   90.00
_cell.angle_gamma   90.00
#
_symmetry.space_group_name_H-M   'P 1'
#
loop_
_entity.id
_entity.type
_entity.pdbx_description
1 polymer ?
#
loop_
_entity_poly.entity_id
_entity_poly.type
_entity_poly.pdbx_seq_one_letter_code
_entity_poly.pdbx_strand_id
1 'polypeptide(L)'
;MARNDLIGGALWEEYSQEVQRRMDNPSNMGEITEAQKGDDQLIIADFGAESCGDAVRLYWLIDPKTDTIKTSKFKSFGCGTAIASSDMMAELCMDKTVDEALKITNIDVEKALRDDPDIPAVPGQKMHCSVMAYDVIKKAASMYKGVDMESLETEFIICECARVSQDTLKEVIKLNKLTSIEEITDYTKAGGFCKSCIKPGGHEQKDVYLVDLLAEIDIQREAEEKSRKIIEAKGDGTFESMGLVQKIKAVEAILEEYIRPTLKADGGNVELIDIKNSDDIFEVLIKYQGECMSCSMNTTTTLAGIEDMLKFKLKAPIKVIVT
;
A
#
# COMPACT_ATOMS: atom_id res chain seq x y z
N MET A 1 -21.65 16.25 -19.22
CA MET A 1 -22.58 15.17 -18.87
C MET A 1 -23.71 15.20 -19.88
N ALA A 2 -23.86 14.13 -20.66
CA ALA A 2 -24.80 14.10 -21.77
C ALA A 2 -26.22 13.88 -21.25
N ARG A 3 -27.19 14.57 -21.86
CA ARG A 3 -28.61 14.60 -21.47
C ARG A 3 -29.31 13.23 -21.49
N ASN A 4 -28.65 12.19 -22.01
CA ASN A 4 -29.17 10.82 -22.06
C ASN A 4 -28.97 10.05 -20.74
N ASP A 5 -28.09 10.50 -19.84
CA ASP A 5 -27.91 9.88 -18.51
C ASP A 5 -29.03 10.27 -17.52
N LEU A 6 -29.90 11.22 -17.90
CA LEU A 6 -31.04 11.68 -17.09
C LEU A 6 -32.29 10.81 -17.25
N ILE A 7 -32.22 9.77 -18.07
CA ILE A 7 -33.27 8.76 -18.26
C ILE A 7 -32.70 7.37 -17.88
N GLY A 8 -31.97 7.30 -16.77
CA GLY A 8 -31.73 6.04 -16.08
C GLY A 8 -33.02 5.54 -15.43
N GLY A 9 -33.08 4.25 -15.10
CA GLY A 9 -34.17 3.64 -14.34
C GLY A 9 -34.49 4.41 -13.06
N ALA A 10 -35.62 4.09 -12.40
CA ALA A 10 -35.91 4.72 -11.11
C ALA A 10 -34.69 4.57 -10.18
N LEU A 11 -34.36 5.57 -9.37
CA LEU A 11 -33.19 5.56 -8.46
C LEU A 11 -33.03 4.24 -7.69
N TRP A 12 -34.15 3.57 -7.41
CA TRP A 12 -34.26 2.28 -6.72
C TRP A 12 -33.80 1.07 -7.54
N GLU A 13 -33.81 1.15 -8.87
CA GLU A 13 -33.35 0.09 -9.79
C GLU A 13 -31.82 -0.02 -9.84
N GLU A 14 -31.10 1.00 -9.35
CA GLU A 14 -29.63 0.98 -9.24
C GLU A 14 -29.12 0.30 -7.95
N TYR A 15 -30.03 -0.10 -7.06
CA TYR A 15 -29.72 -0.81 -5.82
C TYR A 15 -30.02 -2.28 -5.99
N SER A 16 -29.11 -3.13 -5.52
CA SER A 16 -29.39 -4.56 -5.36
C SER A 16 -30.63 -4.80 -4.49
N GLN A 17 -31.31 -5.92 -4.74
CA GLN A 17 -32.43 -6.41 -3.95
C GLN A 17 -31.99 -6.66 -2.51
N GLU A 18 -30.76 -7.14 -2.29
CA GLU A 18 -30.25 -7.35 -0.93
C GLU A 18 -30.08 -6.03 -0.16
N VAL A 19 -29.61 -4.96 -0.82
CA VAL A 19 -29.56 -3.63 -0.19
C VAL A 19 -30.97 -3.15 0.15
N GLN A 20 -31.92 -3.24 -0.78
CA GLN A 20 -33.31 -2.82 -0.54
C GLN A 20 -33.94 -3.61 0.61
N ARG A 21 -33.74 -4.94 0.64
CA ARG A 21 -34.24 -5.81 1.72
C ARG A 21 -33.70 -5.40 3.08
N ARG A 22 -32.40 -5.11 3.19
CA ARG A 22 -31.77 -4.70 4.46
C ARG A 22 -32.12 -3.29 4.88
N MET A 23 -32.41 -2.41 3.91
CA MET A 23 -32.96 -1.08 4.21
C MET A 23 -34.31 -1.18 4.91
N ASP A 24 -35.19 -2.05 4.41
CA ASP A 24 -36.56 -2.17 4.91
C ASP A 24 -36.66 -3.04 6.17
N ASN A 25 -35.84 -4.09 6.26
CA ASN A 25 -35.88 -5.05 7.36
C ASN A 25 -34.47 -5.55 7.75
N PRO A 26 -33.65 -4.72 8.40
CA PRO A 26 -32.33 -5.11 8.87
C PRO A 26 -32.44 -6.17 9.97
N SER A 27 -31.61 -7.22 9.88
CA SER A 27 -31.69 -8.38 10.78
C SER A 27 -30.96 -8.18 12.11
N ASN A 28 -29.90 -7.37 12.10
CA ASN A 28 -28.99 -7.16 13.22
C ASN A 28 -29.19 -5.81 13.91
N MET A 29 -30.25 -5.06 13.55
CA MET A 29 -30.53 -3.77 14.16
C MET A 29 -31.03 -3.94 15.59
N GLY A 30 -30.45 -3.19 16.53
CA GLY A 30 -30.81 -3.21 17.93
C GLY A 30 -29.69 -2.77 18.85
N GLU A 31 -29.87 -2.98 20.14
CA GLU A 31 -28.87 -2.72 21.17
C GLU A 31 -28.58 -3.98 21.99
N ILE A 32 -27.41 -3.96 22.63
CA ILE A 32 -27.03 -4.91 23.66
C ILE A 32 -26.75 -4.11 24.93
N THR A 33 -27.40 -4.49 26.02
CA THR A 33 -27.27 -3.84 27.33
C THR A 33 -26.29 -4.61 28.21
N GLU A 34 -25.74 -3.96 29.24
CA GLU A 34 -24.87 -4.61 30.23
C GLU A 34 -25.51 -5.83 30.89
N ALA A 35 -26.84 -5.85 31.05
CA ALA A 35 -27.56 -6.98 31.62
C ALA A 35 -27.58 -8.22 30.70
N GLN A 36 -27.37 -8.04 29.38
CA GLN A 36 -27.42 -9.10 28.39
C GLN A 36 -26.06 -9.76 28.12
N LYS A 37 -24.96 -9.17 28.61
CA LYS A 37 -23.61 -9.66 28.28
C LYS A 37 -23.25 -10.99 28.96
N GLY A 38 -23.84 -11.29 30.12
CA GLY A 38 -23.47 -12.46 30.91
C GLY A 38 -21.97 -12.46 31.25
N ASP A 39 -21.26 -13.52 30.87
CA ASP A 39 -19.81 -13.68 31.04
C ASP A 39 -18.99 -13.11 29.86
N ASP A 40 -19.65 -12.67 28.79
CA ASP A 40 -18.99 -12.10 27.62
C ASP A 40 -18.65 -10.62 27.84
N GLN A 41 -17.65 -10.13 27.09
CA GLN A 41 -17.26 -8.74 27.11
C GLN A 41 -18.11 -7.93 26.12
N LEU A 42 -18.83 -6.93 26.63
CA LEU A 42 -19.59 -5.99 25.81
C LEU A 42 -18.69 -4.85 25.35
N ILE A 43 -18.63 -4.64 24.03
CA ILE A 43 -18.02 -3.48 23.39
C ILE A 43 -19.11 -2.66 22.71
N ILE A 44 -19.11 -1.35 22.95
CA ILE A 44 -20.02 -0.40 22.33
C ILE A 44 -19.16 0.67 21.64
N ALA A 45 -19.11 0.66 20.32
CA ALA A 45 -18.29 1.57 19.52
C ALA A 45 -19.17 2.50 18.69
N ASP A 46 -18.89 3.79 18.77
CA ASP A 46 -19.54 4.83 17.99
C ASP A 46 -18.59 5.36 16.90
N PHE A 47 -19.09 5.50 15.67
CA PHE A 47 -18.37 6.13 14.57
C PHE A 47 -19.29 6.97 13.68
N GLY A 48 -18.75 8.04 13.09
CA GLY A 48 -19.52 9.04 12.35
C GLY A 48 -19.98 10.21 13.21
N ALA A 49 -20.76 11.12 12.64
CA ALA A 49 -21.22 12.31 13.32
C ALA A 49 -22.60 12.74 12.83
N GLU A 50 -23.45 13.22 13.74
CA GLU A 50 -24.77 13.75 13.37
C GLU A 50 -24.66 14.92 12.38
N SER A 51 -23.59 15.70 12.45
CA SER A 51 -23.33 16.84 11.56
C SER A 51 -23.07 16.44 10.11
N CYS A 52 -22.56 15.23 9.85
CA CYS A 52 -22.36 14.71 8.49
C CYS A 52 -23.56 13.87 8.00
N GLY A 53 -24.59 13.71 8.83
CA GLY A 53 -25.84 13.06 8.46
C GLY A 53 -25.83 11.53 8.52
N ASP A 54 -24.69 10.89 8.82
CA ASP A 54 -24.56 9.45 9.00
C ASP A 54 -23.73 9.14 10.28
N ALA A 55 -24.23 8.26 11.14
CA ALA A 55 -23.56 7.74 12.33
C ALA A 55 -23.96 6.29 12.62
N VAL A 56 -23.04 5.49 13.16
CA VAL A 56 -23.27 4.09 13.51
C VAL A 56 -22.75 3.81 14.92
N ARG A 57 -23.55 3.05 15.68
CA ARG A 57 -23.16 2.44 16.94
C ARG A 57 -23.16 0.92 16.78
N LEU A 58 -21.99 0.32 16.93
CA LEU A 58 -21.79 -1.13 16.89
C LEU A 58 -21.74 -1.69 18.32
N TYR A 59 -22.41 -2.82 18.53
CA TYR A 59 -22.40 -3.58 19.77
C TYR A 59 -21.84 -4.97 19.49
N TRP A 60 -20.78 -5.35 20.20
CA TRP A 60 -20.24 -6.71 20.17
C TRP A 60 -20.32 -7.35 21.55
N LEU A 61 -20.75 -8.62 21.59
CA LEU A 61 -20.46 -9.52 22.70
C LEU A 61 -19.34 -10.45 22.28
N ILE A 62 -18.22 -10.37 22.98
CA ILE A 62 -17.00 -11.10 22.66
C ILE A 62 -16.73 -12.10 23.77
N ASP A 63 -16.48 -13.35 23.39
CA ASP A 63 -15.97 -14.36 24.33
C ASP A 63 -14.50 -14.06 24.64
N PRO A 64 -14.16 -13.66 25.88
CA PRO A 64 -12.81 -13.26 26.23
C PRO A 64 -11.81 -14.43 26.23
N LYS A 65 -12.28 -15.69 26.10
CA LYS A 65 -11.41 -16.88 26.06
C LYS A 65 -10.95 -17.21 24.65
N THR A 66 -11.77 -16.88 23.65
CA THR A 66 -11.52 -17.24 22.24
C THR A 66 -11.40 -16.02 21.33
N ASP A 67 -11.59 -14.82 21.88
CA ASP A 67 -11.67 -13.55 21.15
C ASP A 67 -12.77 -13.55 20.07
N THR A 68 -13.78 -14.41 20.19
CA THR A 68 -14.83 -14.60 19.19
C THR A 68 -16.03 -13.68 19.44
N ILE A 69 -16.48 -13.00 18.39
CA ILE A 69 -17.69 -12.15 18.40
C ILE A 69 -18.92 -13.06 18.32
N LYS A 70 -19.56 -13.31 19.46
CA LYS A 70 -20.77 -14.15 19.56
C LYS A 70 -22.03 -13.44 19.08
N THR A 71 -22.07 -12.12 19.22
CA THR A 71 -23.22 -11.33 18.80
C THR A 71 -22.75 -9.98 18.32
N SER A 72 -23.27 -9.56 17.18
CA SER A 72 -22.98 -8.29 16.54
C SER A 72 -24.29 -7.60 16.22
N LYS A 73 -24.56 -6.46 16.86
CA LYS A 73 -25.75 -5.65 16.62
C LYS A 73 -25.36 -4.21 16.35
N PHE A 74 -26.27 -3.46 15.76
CA PHE A 74 -26.00 -2.05 15.48
C PHE A 74 -27.22 -1.16 15.66
N LYS A 75 -26.96 0.13 15.90
CA LYS A 75 -27.88 1.22 15.57
C LYS A 75 -27.23 2.10 14.52
N SER A 76 -28.02 2.60 13.58
CA SER A 76 -27.55 3.55 12.58
C SER A 76 -28.50 4.74 12.54
N PHE A 77 -27.93 5.92 12.44
CA PHE A 77 -28.60 7.14 12.00
C PHE A 77 -28.04 7.48 10.63
N GLY A 78 -28.87 7.70 9.63
CA GLY A 78 -28.39 8.05 8.31
C GLY A 78 -29.27 7.58 7.17
N CYS A 79 -28.69 7.58 5.97
CA CYS A 79 -29.39 7.11 4.78
C CYS A 79 -29.61 5.59 4.79
N GLY A 80 -30.57 5.10 3.98
CA GLY A 80 -30.86 3.67 3.90
C GLY A 80 -29.65 2.79 3.58
N THR A 81 -28.75 3.26 2.70
CA THR A 81 -27.50 2.55 2.40
C THR A 81 -26.61 2.37 3.63
N ALA A 82 -26.61 3.32 4.57
CA ALA A 82 -25.87 3.20 5.82
C ALA A 82 -26.46 2.11 6.71
N ILE A 83 -27.79 2.00 6.76
CA ILE A 83 -28.49 0.91 7.47
C ILE A 83 -28.15 -0.45 6.85
N ALA A 84 -28.26 -0.59 5.52
CA ALA A 84 -27.97 -1.85 4.84
C ALA A 84 -26.50 -2.27 4.98
N SER A 85 -25.56 -1.32 4.83
CA SER A 85 -24.13 -1.57 5.00
C SER A 85 -23.79 -1.97 6.44
N SER A 86 -24.39 -1.31 7.43
CA SER A 86 -24.19 -1.64 8.85
C SER A 86 -24.79 -2.99 9.23
N ASP A 87 -25.95 -3.34 8.65
CA ASP A 87 -26.59 -4.64 8.86
C ASP A 87 -25.74 -5.80 8.31
N MET A 88 -25.25 -5.64 7.07
CA MET A 88 -24.34 -6.61 6.46
C MET A 88 -23.01 -6.70 7.22
N MET A 89 -22.43 -5.57 7.60
CA MET A 89 -21.22 -5.53 8.42
C MET A 89 -21.40 -6.29 9.73
N ALA A 90 -22.51 -6.04 10.43
CA ALA A 90 -22.79 -6.72 11.68
C ALA A 90 -22.86 -8.25 11.47
N GLU A 91 -23.50 -8.69 10.39
CA GLU A 91 -23.57 -10.11 10.00
C GLU A 91 -22.20 -10.71 9.71
N LEU A 92 -21.39 -10.04 8.89
CA LEU A 92 -20.04 -10.51 8.54
C LEU A 92 -19.12 -10.63 9.76
N CYS A 93 -19.35 -9.86 10.82
CA CYS A 93 -18.57 -9.95 12.05
C CYS A 93 -18.94 -11.13 12.95
N MET A 94 -20.15 -11.68 12.82
CA MET A 94 -20.59 -12.78 13.70
C MET A 94 -19.73 -14.04 13.52
N ASP A 95 -19.49 -14.73 14.62
CA ASP A 95 -18.70 -15.97 14.71
C ASP A 95 -17.23 -15.85 14.26
N LYS A 96 -16.75 -14.62 14.00
CA LYS A 96 -15.34 -14.32 13.74
C LYS A 96 -14.61 -13.93 15.01
N THR A 97 -13.32 -14.21 15.06
CA THR A 97 -12.44 -13.56 16.03
C THR A 97 -12.32 -12.06 15.74
N VAL A 98 -11.97 -11.26 16.75
CA VAL A 98 -11.74 -9.82 16.57
C VAL A 98 -10.68 -9.53 15.49
N ASP A 99 -9.64 -10.35 15.40
CA ASP A 99 -8.59 -10.21 14.37
C ASP A 99 -9.05 -10.59 12.96
N GLU A 100 -10.00 -11.51 12.83
CA GLU A 100 -10.62 -11.82 11.54
C GLU A 100 -11.63 -10.73 11.14
N ALA A 101 -12.37 -10.17 12.09
CA ALA A 101 -13.27 -9.05 11.82
C ALA A 101 -12.50 -7.81 11.35
N LEU A 102 -11.32 -7.53 11.90
CA LEU A 102 -10.44 -6.44 11.46
C LEU A 102 -10.01 -6.52 9.99
N LYS A 103 -10.06 -7.71 9.38
CA LYS A 103 -9.72 -7.92 7.96
C LYS A 103 -10.89 -7.66 7.02
N ILE A 104 -12.12 -7.54 7.54
CA ILE A 104 -13.29 -7.19 6.73
C ILE A 104 -13.07 -5.76 6.22
N THR A 105 -13.16 -5.54 4.92
CA THR A 105 -13.05 -4.21 4.31
C THR A 105 -14.41 -3.68 3.90
N ASN A 106 -14.47 -2.38 3.55
CA ASN A 106 -15.68 -1.80 2.95
C ASN A 106 -16.07 -2.48 1.63
N ILE A 107 -15.08 -2.98 0.87
CA ILE A 107 -15.31 -3.72 -0.38
C ILE A 107 -15.92 -5.09 -0.09
N ASP A 108 -15.55 -5.75 1.00
CA ASP A 108 -16.15 -7.03 1.38
C ASP A 108 -17.63 -6.86 1.76
N VAL A 109 -17.95 -5.79 2.49
CA VAL A 109 -19.34 -5.43 2.82
C VAL A 109 -20.14 -5.15 1.55
N GLU A 110 -19.59 -4.36 0.62
CA GLU A 110 -20.28 -4.04 -0.63
C GLU A 110 -20.46 -5.28 -1.52
N LYS A 111 -19.45 -6.14 -1.65
CA LYS A 111 -19.56 -7.40 -2.39
C LYS A 111 -20.60 -8.33 -1.81
N ALA A 112 -20.69 -8.43 -0.47
CA ALA A 112 -21.68 -9.26 0.19
C ALA A 112 -23.12 -8.77 -0.05
N LEU A 113 -23.29 -7.49 -0.39
CA LEU A 113 -24.57 -6.88 -0.72
C LEU A 113 -24.96 -7.03 -2.21
N ARG A 114 -24.10 -7.59 -3.07
CA ARG A 114 -24.40 -7.71 -4.51
C ARG A 114 -25.37 -8.85 -4.79
N ASP A 115 -26.34 -8.62 -5.67
CA ASP A 115 -27.15 -9.69 -6.25
C ASP A 115 -26.37 -10.47 -7.32
N ASP A 116 -25.54 -9.75 -8.08
CA ASP A 116 -24.67 -10.28 -9.14
C ASP A 116 -23.21 -9.88 -8.84
N PRO A 117 -22.26 -10.83 -8.84
CA PRO A 117 -20.85 -10.54 -8.54
C PRO A 117 -20.22 -9.41 -9.39
N ASP A 118 -20.68 -9.21 -10.63
CA ASP A 118 -20.11 -8.25 -11.57
C ASP A 118 -20.81 -6.88 -11.53
N ILE A 119 -21.95 -6.77 -10.83
CA ILE A 119 -22.75 -5.54 -10.74
C ILE A 119 -22.62 -4.95 -9.31
N PRO A 120 -22.19 -3.69 -9.15
CA PRO A 120 -22.13 -3.05 -7.84
C PRO A 120 -23.48 -3.07 -7.11
N ALA A 121 -23.45 -3.28 -5.80
CA ALA A 121 -24.66 -3.38 -4.99
C ALA A 121 -25.39 -2.04 -4.82
N VAL A 122 -24.64 -0.94 -4.96
CA VAL A 122 -25.09 0.43 -4.81
C VAL A 122 -24.45 1.33 -5.87
N PRO A 123 -25.07 2.48 -6.19
CA PRO A 123 -24.45 3.49 -7.05
C PRO A 123 -23.10 3.97 -6.47
N GLY A 124 -22.14 4.31 -7.34
CA GLY A 124 -20.79 4.69 -6.93
C GLY A 124 -20.73 5.85 -5.92
N GLN A 125 -21.70 6.76 -5.94
CA GLN A 125 -21.81 7.89 -5.01
C GLN A 125 -22.19 7.47 -3.58
N LYS A 126 -22.67 6.24 -3.37
CA LYS A 126 -23.14 5.70 -2.08
C LYS A 126 -22.19 4.68 -1.44
N MET A 127 -21.02 4.49 -2.03
CA MET A 127 -19.96 3.59 -1.52
C MET A 127 -19.38 4.03 -0.17
N HIS A 128 -19.54 5.30 0.23
CA HIS A 128 -19.01 5.81 1.50
C HIS A 128 -19.64 5.12 2.72
N CYS A 129 -20.88 4.64 2.62
CA CYS A 129 -21.56 3.92 3.70
C CYS A 129 -20.83 2.63 4.09
N SER A 130 -20.18 1.97 3.14
CA SER A 130 -19.38 0.77 3.41
C SER A 130 -18.06 1.12 4.10
N VAL A 131 -17.53 2.34 3.91
CA VAL A 131 -16.32 2.82 4.60
C VAL A 131 -16.59 3.00 6.09
N MET A 132 -17.74 3.59 6.44
CA MET A 132 -18.14 3.74 7.85
C MET A 132 -18.26 2.40 8.59
N ALA A 133 -18.79 1.38 7.90
CA ALA A 133 -18.88 0.04 8.44
C ALA A 133 -17.50 -0.52 8.84
N TYR A 134 -16.48 -0.29 8.02
CA TYR A 134 -15.13 -0.70 8.34
C TYR A 134 -14.52 0.07 9.53
N ASP A 135 -14.71 1.39 9.56
CA ASP A 135 -14.13 2.21 10.62
C ASP A 135 -14.72 1.91 12.01
N VAL A 136 -16.01 1.57 12.08
CA VAL A 136 -16.61 1.16 13.35
C VAL A 136 -16.11 -0.21 13.82
N ILE A 137 -15.80 -1.15 12.92
CA ILE A 137 -15.14 -2.42 13.26
C ILE A 137 -13.78 -2.14 13.89
N LYS A 138 -12.97 -1.28 13.27
CA LYS A 138 -11.67 -0.88 13.81
C LYS A 138 -11.79 -0.26 15.19
N LYS A 139 -12.75 0.65 15.37
CA LYS A 139 -13.00 1.28 16.66
C LYS A 139 -13.37 0.26 17.72
N ALA A 140 -14.26 -0.67 17.41
CA ALA A 140 -14.65 -1.73 18.34
C ALA A 140 -13.48 -2.66 18.69
N ALA A 141 -12.69 -3.06 17.70
CA ALA A 141 -11.51 -3.88 17.91
C ALA A 141 -10.42 -3.17 18.73
N SER A 142 -10.19 -1.88 18.52
CA SER A 142 -9.22 -1.10 19.30
C SER A 142 -9.65 -0.98 20.76
N MET A 143 -10.95 -0.81 21.01
CA MET A 143 -11.53 -0.80 22.35
C MET A 143 -11.39 -2.15 23.04
N TYR A 144 -11.61 -3.26 22.33
CA TYR A 144 -11.42 -4.61 22.87
C TYR A 144 -9.96 -4.88 23.22
N LYS A 145 -9.04 -4.56 22.30
CA LYS A 145 -7.60 -4.78 22.46
C LYS A 145 -6.91 -3.79 23.40
N GLY A 146 -7.58 -2.69 23.75
CA GLY A 146 -7.00 -1.63 24.59
C GLY A 146 -5.87 -0.86 23.91
N VAL A 147 -5.93 -0.72 22.58
CA VAL A 147 -4.92 -0.02 21.77
C VAL A 147 -5.52 1.20 21.07
N ASP A 148 -4.63 2.10 20.64
CA ASP A 148 -5.05 3.22 19.80
C ASP A 148 -5.54 2.72 18.44
N MET A 149 -6.61 3.32 17.91
CA MET A 149 -7.21 2.89 16.64
C MET A 149 -6.25 3.07 15.46
N GLU A 150 -5.43 4.12 15.47
CA GLU A 150 -4.43 4.39 14.41
C GLU A 150 -3.34 3.32 14.40
N SER A 151 -3.05 2.69 15.55
CA SER A 151 -2.07 1.59 15.63
C SER A 151 -2.53 0.31 14.93
N LEU A 152 -3.82 0.22 14.57
CA LEU A 152 -4.36 -0.89 13.78
C LEU A 152 -4.22 -0.64 12.26
N GLU A 153 -3.81 0.55 11.83
CA GLU A 153 -3.47 0.86 10.44
C GLU A 153 -1.96 0.78 10.25
N THR A 154 -1.50 -0.30 9.62
CA THR A 154 -0.07 -0.50 9.33
C THR A 154 0.38 0.23 8.05
N GLU A 155 -0.56 0.67 7.22
CA GLU A 155 -0.29 1.27 5.91
C GLU A 155 -0.85 2.68 5.83
N PHE A 156 -0.12 3.58 5.18
CA PHE A 156 -0.59 4.95 4.92
C PHE A 156 -1.62 4.94 3.79
N ILE A 157 -2.89 5.12 4.13
CA ILE A 157 -4.02 5.12 3.19
C ILE A 157 -4.14 6.49 2.51
N ILE A 158 -4.04 6.51 1.17
CA ILE A 158 -4.26 7.74 0.38
C ILE A 158 -5.73 7.88 -0.03
N CYS A 159 -6.41 6.76 -0.32
CA CYS A 159 -7.81 6.76 -0.68
C CYS A 159 -8.61 5.86 0.26
N GLU A 160 -9.39 6.47 1.15
CA GLU A 160 -10.21 5.77 2.13
C GLU A 160 -11.43 5.11 1.49
N CYS A 161 -11.99 5.71 0.42
CA CYS A 161 -13.12 5.11 -0.30
C CYS A 161 -12.77 3.77 -0.94
N ALA A 162 -11.61 3.69 -1.57
CA ALA A 162 -11.14 2.47 -2.21
C ALA A 162 -10.24 1.61 -1.30
N ARG A 163 -9.93 2.10 -0.08
CA ARG A 163 -8.92 1.57 0.85
C ARG A 163 -7.62 1.18 0.16
N VAL A 164 -7.05 2.14 -0.58
CA VAL A 164 -5.78 1.95 -1.29
C VAL A 164 -4.68 2.75 -0.59
N SER A 165 -3.62 2.04 -0.19
CA SER A 165 -2.43 2.60 0.42
C SER A 165 -1.50 3.26 -0.58
N GLN A 166 -0.63 4.14 -0.08
CA GLN A 166 0.42 4.75 -0.87
C GLN A 166 1.34 3.71 -1.51
N ASP A 167 1.69 2.66 -0.78
CA ASP A 167 2.58 1.62 -1.28
C ASP A 167 1.91 0.80 -2.39
N THR A 168 0.64 0.43 -2.22
CA THR A 168 -0.17 -0.21 -3.28
C THR A 168 -0.22 0.67 -4.52
N LEU A 169 -0.49 1.97 -4.38
CA LEU A 169 -0.53 2.90 -5.51
C LEU A 169 0.82 2.97 -6.22
N LYS A 170 1.93 3.15 -5.47
CA LYS A 170 3.28 3.19 -6.02
C LYS A 170 3.60 1.92 -6.79
N GLU A 171 3.29 0.76 -6.22
CA GLU A 171 3.53 -0.54 -6.84
C GLU A 171 2.73 -0.68 -8.15
N VAL A 172 1.41 -0.47 -8.11
CA VAL A 172 0.54 -0.62 -9.27
C VAL A 172 0.91 0.36 -10.40
N ILE A 173 1.20 1.62 -10.05
CA ILE A 173 1.65 2.63 -11.03
C ILE A 173 2.95 2.18 -11.68
N LYS A 174 3.93 1.70 -10.92
CA LYS A 174 5.23 1.27 -11.44
C LYS A 174 5.13 0.01 -12.29
N LEU A 175 4.48 -1.05 -11.79
CA LEU A 175 4.35 -2.34 -12.47
C LEU A 175 3.61 -2.21 -13.81
N ASN A 176 2.52 -1.44 -13.83
CA ASN A 176 1.67 -1.29 -15.01
C ASN A 176 2.02 -0.06 -15.86
N LYS A 177 3.05 0.69 -15.48
CA LYS A 177 3.50 1.92 -16.16
C LYS A 177 2.37 2.94 -16.37
N LEU A 178 1.49 3.09 -15.38
CA LEU A 178 0.36 4.01 -15.46
C LEU A 178 0.85 5.46 -15.55
N THR A 179 0.21 6.28 -16.38
CA THR A 179 0.63 7.65 -16.71
C THR A 179 -0.47 8.69 -16.50
N SER A 180 -1.67 8.27 -16.08
CA SER A 180 -2.80 9.15 -15.84
C SER A 180 -3.59 8.75 -14.59
N ILE A 181 -4.32 9.71 -14.03
CA ILE A 181 -5.23 9.47 -12.91
C ILE A 181 -6.35 8.49 -13.31
N GLU A 182 -6.84 8.58 -14.54
CA GLU A 182 -7.89 7.69 -15.06
C GLU A 182 -7.42 6.23 -15.04
N GLU A 183 -6.21 5.96 -15.52
CA GLU A 183 -5.60 4.63 -15.44
C GLU A 183 -5.41 4.16 -13.99
N ILE A 184 -4.94 5.04 -13.09
CA ILE A 184 -4.84 4.71 -11.66
C ILE A 184 -6.19 4.31 -11.10
N THR A 185 -7.23 5.09 -11.39
CA THR A 185 -8.60 4.82 -10.96
C THR A 185 -9.12 3.51 -11.54
N ASP A 186 -8.86 3.19 -12.80
CA ASP A 186 -9.34 1.96 -13.39
C ASP A 186 -8.73 0.72 -12.75
N TYR A 187 -7.43 0.75 -12.45
CA TYR A 187 -6.71 -0.36 -11.82
C TYR A 187 -7.00 -0.50 -10.32
N THR A 188 -6.97 0.62 -9.58
CA THR A 188 -7.00 0.59 -8.10
C THR A 188 -8.34 1.00 -7.51
N LYS A 189 -9.22 1.58 -8.32
CA LYS A 189 -10.45 2.28 -7.90
C LYS A 189 -10.22 3.54 -7.06
N ALA A 190 -8.96 3.87 -6.72
CA ALA A 190 -8.63 5.11 -6.04
C ALA A 190 -9.02 6.33 -6.90
N GLY A 191 -9.68 7.31 -6.29
CA GLY A 191 -10.19 8.49 -7.00
C GLY A 191 -11.50 8.28 -7.78
N GLY A 192 -12.00 7.04 -7.91
CA GLY A 192 -13.24 6.75 -8.64
C GLY A 192 -14.52 7.19 -7.92
N PHE A 193 -14.45 7.37 -6.60
CA PHE A 193 -15.60 7.66 -5.74
C PHE A 193 -15.69 9.17 -5.41
N CYS A 194 -15.26 9.59 -4.22
CA CYS A 194 -15.37 10.99 -3.74
C CYS A 194 -14.41 11.97 -4.45
N LYS A 195 -13.42 11.47 -5.18
CA LYS A 195 -12.37 12.22 -5.89
C LYS A 195 -11.43 13.07 -5.00
N SER A 196 -11.55 13.02 -3.68
CA SER A 196 -10.75 13.85 -2.76
C SER A 196 -9.25 13.57 -2.82
N CYS A 197 -8.86 12.31 -3.02
CA CYS A 197 -7.46 11.93 -3.15
C CYS A 197 -6.84 12.37 -4.48
N ILE A 198 -7.61 12.83 -5.48
CA ILE A 198 -7.04 13.14 -6.80
C ILE A 198 -6.19 14.41 -6.75
N LYS A 199 -6.72 15.50 -6.20
CA LYS A 199 -6.07 16.82 -6.15
C LYS A 199 -6.73 17.71 -5.09
N PRO A 200 -6.07 18.81 -4.67
CA PRO A 200 -6.68 19.78 -3.76
C PRO A 200 -8.05 20.30 -4.24
N GLY A 201 -8.96 20.54 -3.30
CA GLY A 201 -10.31 21.05 -3.58
C GLY A 201 -11.40 19.98 -3.78
N GLY A 202 -11.13 18.74 -3.37
CA GLY A 202 -12.16 17.69 -3.25
C GLY A 202 -13.09 17.86 -2.04
N HIS A 203 -13.86 16.81 -1.73
CA HIS A 203 -14.80 16.82 -0.60
C HIS A 203 -14.10 16.99 0.77
N GLU A 204 -12.85 16.57 0.85
CA GLU A 204 -12.01 16.65 2.04
C GLU A 204 -10.56 16.92 1.63
N GLN A 205 -9.79 17.53 2.54
CA GLN A 205 -8.37 17.79 2.34
C GLN A 205 -7.56 16.52 2.62
N LYS A 206 -6.53 16.28 1.80
CA LYS A 206 -5.58 15.16 1.97
C LYS A 206 -4.16 15.67 2.13
N ASP A 207 -3.34 14.87 2.79
CA ASP A 207 -1.91 15.12 2.96
C ASP A 207 -1.11 14.82 1.68
N VAL A 208 -1.55 13.80 0.94
CA VAL A 208 -0.94 13.36 -0.33
C VAL A 208 -2.03 13.21 -1.38
N TYR A 209 -1.79 13.74 -2.58
CA TYR A 209 -2.71 13.59 -3.71
C TYR A 209 -2.12 12.67 -4.79
N LEU A 210 -3.00 12.01 -5.54
CA LEU A 210 -2.62 11.13 -6.65
C LEU A 210 -1.86 11.86 -7.75
N VAL A 211 -2.20 13.13 -8.02
CA VAL A 211 -1.46 13.96 -9.00
C VAL A 211 -0.01 14.18 -8.58
N ASP A 212 0.23 14.38 -7.29
CA ASP A 212 1.57 14.61 -6.76
C ASP A 212 2.37 13.30 -6.79
N LEU A 213 1.74 12.20 -6.36
CA LEU A 213 2.36 10.87 -6.38
C LEU A 213 2.75 10.44 -7.81
N LEU A 214 1.87 10.67 -8.78
CA LEU A 214 2.14 10.35 -10.18
C LEU A 214 3.28 11.22 -10.73
N ALA A 215 3.26 12.53 -10.46
CA ALA A 215 4.32 13.45 -10.87
C ALA A 215 5.69 13.04 -10.30
N GLU A 216 5.75 12.64 -9.01
CA GLU A 216 6.97 12.13 -8.39
C GLU A 216 7.50 10.87 -9.11
N ILE A 217 6.62 9.94 -9.45
CA ILE A 217 6.98 8.71 -10.15
C ILE A 217 7.45 9.01 -11.59
N ASP A 218 6.81 9.94 -12.28
CA ASP A 218 7.21 10.32 -13.64
C ASP A 218 8.56 11.02 -13.66
N ILE A 219 8.87 11.86 -12.67
CA ILE A 219 10.21 12.43 -12.49
C ILE A 219 11.25 11.31 -12.31
N GLN A 220 10.94 10.29 -11.50
CA GLN A 220 11.83 9.13 -11.32
C GLN A 220 12.03 8.37 -12.64
N ARG A 221 10.96 8.09 -13.39
CA ARG A 221 11.01 7.41 -14.69
C ARG A 221 11.83 8.19 -15.72
N GLU A 222 11.64 9.51 -15.81
CA GLU A 222 12.43 10.34 -16.71
C GLU A 222 13.92 10.32 -16.35
N ALA A 223 14.25 10.37 -15.06
CA ALA A 223 15.64 10.30 -14.60
C ALA A 223 16.28 8.94 -14.92
N GLU A 224 15.53 7.85 -14.75
CA GLU A 224 15.94 6.50 -15.14
C GLU A 224 16.10 6.36 -16.66
N GLU A 225 15.18 6.91 -17.45
CA GLU A 225 15.24 6.87 -18.91
C GLU A 225 16.37 7.74 -19.45
N LYS A 226 16.59 8.94 -18.91
CA LYS A 226 17.76 9.78 -19.23
C LYS A 226 19.04 9.04 -18.89
N SER A 227 19.10 8.38 -17.74
CA SER A 227 20.24 7.53 -17.36
C SER A 227 20.44 6.38 -18.35
N ARG A 228 19.35 5.71 -18.78
CA ARG A 228 19.37 4.61 -19.76
C ARG A 228 19.80 5.07 -21.15
N LYS A 229 19.30 6.20 -21.64
CA LYS A 229 19.69 6.76 -22.94
C LYS A 229 21.14 7.23 -22.95
N ILE A 230 21.63 7.80 -21.84
CA ILE A 230 23.06 8.09 -21.66
C ILE A 230 23.86 6.79 -21.69
N ILE A 231 23.31 5.68 -21.17
CA ILE A 231 23.94 4.36 -21.20
C ILE A 231 24.02 3.78 -22.62
N GLU A 232 22.92 3.87 -23.38
CA GLU A 232 22.77 3.29 -24.72
C GLU A 232 23.46 4.11 -25.81
N ALA A 233 23.50 5.44 -25.69
CA ALA A 233 24.11 6.32 -26.70
C ALA A 233 25.65 6.34 -26.69
N LYS A 234 26.30 5.63 -25.76
CA LYS A 234 27.76 5.70 -25.58
C LYS A 234 28.55 4.38 -25.67
N GLY A 235 27.95 3.21 -25.91
CA GLY A 235 28.75 1.97 -25.91
C GLY A 235 28.28 0.86 -26.86
N ASP A 236 29.25 0.19 -27.47
CA ASP A 236 29.12 -1.09 -28.20
C ASP A 236 28.92 -2.30 -27.26
N GLY A 237 28.62 -2.05 -25.98
CA GLY A 237 28.36 -3.05 -24.95
C GLY A 237 29.62 -3.52 -24.19
N THR A 238 30.81 -3.03 -24.52
CA THR A 238 32.05 -3.36 -23.81
C THR A 238 32.32 -2.40 -22.64
N PHE A 239 32.95 -2.85 -21.55
CA PHE A 239 33.33 -1.98 -20.43
C PHE A 239 34.27 -0.85 -20.88
N GLU A 240 35.07 -1.07 -21.93
CA GLU A 240 35.95 -0.05 -22.53
C GLU A 240 35.16 1.13 -23.08
N SER A 241 34.09 0.86 -23.82
CA SER A 241 33.21 1.87 -24.42
C SER A 241 32.31 2.60 -23.41
N MET A 242 32.18 2.10 -22.17
CA MET A 242 31.33 2.71 -21.15
C MET A 242 31.85 4.11 -20.73
N GLY A 243 30.94 5.06 -20.56
CA GLY A 243 31.21 6.33 -19.90
C GLY A 243 31.56 6.15 -18.41
N LEU A 244 32.23 7.13 -17.81
CA LEU A 244 32.72 7.06 -16.42
C LEU A 244 31.63 6.67 -15.41
N VAL A 245 30.43 7.28 -15.50
CA VAL A 245 29.30 6.96 -14.62
C VAL A 245 28.82 5.52 -14.80
N GLN A 246 28.87 4.99 -16.02
CA GLN A 246 28.49 3.61 -16.31
C GLN A 246 29.51 2.63 -15.77
N LYS A 247 30.81 2.95 -15.91
CA LYS A 247 31.91 2.18 -15.31
C LYS A 247 31.76 2.13 -13.80
N ILE A 248 31.44 3.26 -13.16
CA ILE A 248 31.18 3.33 -11.71
C ILE A 248 30.01 2.43 -11.34
N LYS A 249 28.85 2.55 -12.01
CA LYS A 249 27.68 1.71 -11.71
C LYS A 249 27.93 0.22 -11.93
N ALA A 250 28.66 -0.15 -12.98
CA ALA A 250 28.98 -1.54 -13.29
C ALA A 250 29.90 -2.17 -12.24
N VAL A 251 30.94 -1.43 -11.82
CA VAL A 251 31.83 -1.85 -10.73
C VAL A 251 31.04 -1.94 -9.41
N GLU A 252 30.22 -0.94 -9.09
CA GLU A 252 29.45 -0.91 -7.84
C GLU A 252 28.47 -2.07 -7.73
N ALA A 253 27.79 -2.42 -8.82
CA ALA A 253 26.89 -3.57 -8.87
C ALA A 253 27.62 -4.89 -8.58
N ILE A 254 28.82 -5.08 -9.15
CA ILE A 254 29.63 -6.28 -8.89
C ILE A 254 30.12 -6.30 -7.43
N LEU A 255 30.52 -5.15 -6.90
CA LEU A 255 30.93 -5.04 -5.51
C LEU A 255 29.78 -5.43 -4.57
N GLU A 256 28.56 -4.93 -4.78
CA GLU A 256 27.41 -5.26 -3.94
C GLU A 256 26.93 -6.71 -4.07
N GLU A 257 26.94 -7.26 -5.28
CA GLU A 257 26.43 -8.62 -5.52
C GLU A 257 27.43 -9.71 -5.11
N TYR A 258 28.74 -9.50 -5.31
CA TYR A 258 29.73 -10.57 -5.19
C TYR A 258 30.80 -10.36 -4.12
N ILE A 259 31.12 -9.11 -3.76
CA ILE A 259 32.27 -8.80 -2.89
C ILE A 259 31.82 -8.44 -1.47
N ARG A 260 30.95 -7.44 -1.35
CA ARG A 260 30.47 -6.91 -0.07
C ARG A 260 29.77 -7.96 0.79
N PRO A 261 28.98 -8.93 0.27
CA PRO A 261 28.36 -9.95 1.12
C PRO A 261 29.40 -10.79 1.87
N THR A 262 30.48 -11.16 1.17
CA THR A 262 31.60 -11.92 1.74
C THR A 262 32.38 -11.08 2.76
N LEU A 263 32.70 -9.82 2.43
CA LEU A 263 33.43 -8.96 3.35
C LEU A 263 32.61 -8.58 4.60
N LYS A 264 31.31 -8.33 4.44
CA LYS A 264 30.40 -8.00 5.55
C LYS A 264 30.27 -9.17 6.52
N ALA A 265 30.34 -10.42 6.04
CA ALA A 265 30.35 -11.60 6.90
C ALA A 265 31.57 -11.64 7.83
N ASP A 266 32.70 -11.09 7.36
CA ASP A 266 33.95 -10.96 8.12
C ASP A 266 34.10 -9.59 8.82
N GLY A 267 33.01 -8.82 8.99
CA GLY A 267 33.04 -7.51 9.68
C GLY A 267 33.69 -6.37 8.88
N GLY A 268 33.95 -6.59 7.59
CA GLY A 268 34.61 -5.67 6.69
C GLY A 268 33.70 -5.09 5.60
N ASN A 269 34.19 -4.08 4.88
CA ASN A 269 33.52 -3.54 3.69
C ASN A 269 34.54 -2.84 2.75
N VAL A 270 34.11 -2.53 1.54
CA VAL A 270 34.87 -1.73 0.55
C VAL A 270 34.00 -0.63 0.01
N GLU A 271 34.58 0.51 -0.37
CA GLU A 271 33.88 1.62 -1.00
C GLU A 271 34.62 1.99 -2.29
N LEU A 272 33.90 2.16 -3.39
CA LEU A 272 34.46 2.67 -4.63
C LEU A 272 34.65 4.20 -4.52
N ILE A 273 35.88 4.65 -4.76
CA ILE A 273 36.25 6.07 -4.70
C ILE A 273 36.26 6.68 -6.09
N ASP A 274 36.93 6.04 -7.05
CA ASP A 274 37.10 6.58 -8.40
C ASP A 274 37.49 5.49 -9.40
N ILE A 275 37.36 5.77 -10.69
CA ILE A 275 37.87 4.92 -11.76
C ILE A 275 38.68 5.78 -12.74
N LYS A 276 39.97 5.49 -12.85
CA LYS A 276 40.89 6.16 -13.77
C LYS A 276 41.25 5.25 -14.92
N ASN A 277 41.65 5.84 -16.04
CA ASN A 277 42.19 5.11 -17.19
C ASN A 277 43.64 5.56 -17.39
N SER A 278 44.60 4.63 -17.28
CA SER A 278 46.02 4.87 -17.54
C SER A 278 46.55 3.73 -18.39
N ASP A 279 47.17 4.05 -19.52
CA ASP A 279 47.86 3.11 -20.41
C ASP A 279 47.03 1.84 -20.75
N ASP A 280 45.78 2.03 -21.17
CA ASP A 280 44.82 0.97 -21.55
C ASP A 280 44.42 0.02 -20.40
N ILE A 281 44.64 0.42 -19.14
CA ILE A 281 44.18 -0.27 -17.93
C ILE A 281 43.22 0.63 -17.14
N PHE A 282 42.12 0.05 -16.67
CA PHE A 282 41.17 0.73 -15.78
C PHE A 282 41.61 0.57 -14.33
N GLU A 283 42.09 1.65 -13.74
CA GLU A 283 42.46 1.72 -12.33
C GLU A 283 41.21 2.02 -11.49
N VAL A 284 40.75 1.03 -10.72
CA VAL A 284 39.61 1.15 -9.82
C VAL A 284 40.13 1.46 -8.43
N LEU A 285 39.90 2.68 -7.96
CA LEU A 285 40.34 3.15 -6.65
C LEU A 285 39.26 2.79 -5.62
N ILE A 286 39.63 1.98 -4.63
CA ILE A 286 38.75 1.58 -3.54
C ILE A 286 39.33 1.96 -2.20
N LYS A 287 38.45 2.11 -1.21
CA LYS A 287 38.81 2.31 0.19
C LYS A 287 38.23 1.19 1.04
N TYR A 288 39.06 0.57 1.86
CA TYR A 288 38.57 -0.40 2.84
C TYR A 288 37.85 0.32 3.99
N GLN A 289 36.79 -0.32 4.48
CA GLN A 289 36.00 0.12 5.62
C GLN A 289 35.87 -1.01 6.65
N GLY A 290 35.58 -0.66 7.91
CA GLY A 290 35.39 -1.63 8.98
C GLY A 290 36.68 -2.38 9.33
N GLU A 291 36.56 -3.66 9.68
CA GLU A 291 37.70 -4.49 10.10
C GLU A 291 38.72 -4.73 8.97
N CYS A 292 38.35 -4.48 7.71
CA CYS A 292 39.26 -4.51 6.57
C CYS A 292 40.39 -3.46 6.64
N MET A 293 40.27 -2.43 7.47
CA MET A 293 41.30 -1.39 7.62
C MET A 293 42.53 -1.84 8.42
N SER A 294 42.37 -2.81 9.33
CA SER A 294 43.42 -3.22 10.28
C SER A 294 43.97 -4.64 10.04
N CYS A 295 43.42 -5.38 9.07
CA CYS A 295 43.80 -6.75 8.78
C CYS A 295 45.10 -6.82 7.95
N SER A 296 46.23 -6.87 8.64
CA SER A 296 47.58 -6.89 8.06
C SER A 296 47.93 -8.17 7.29
N MET A 297 47.14 -9.23 7.39
CA MET A 297 47.43 -10.55 6.80
C MET A 297 46.66 -10.85 5.51
N ASN A 298 45.55 -10.15 5.22
CA ASN A 298 44.65 -10.48 4.09
C ASN A 298 44.51 -9.39 3.01
N THR A 299 45.12 -8.22 3.17
CA THR A 299 44.97 -7.12 2.20
C THR A 299 45.42 -7.50 0.79
N THR A 300 46.52 -8.27 0.65
CA THR A 300 47.02 -8.69 -0.67
C THR A 300 46.12 -9.73 -1.35
N THR A 301 45.60 -10.72 -0.61
CA THR A 301 44.76 -11.79 -1.16
C THR A 301 43.35 -11.29 -1.48
N THR A 302 42.77 -10.48 -0.60
CA THR A 302 41.44 -9.88 -0.82
C THR A 302 41.46 -8.89 -1.98
N LEU A 303 42.51 -8.07 -2.10
CA LEU A 303 42.67 -7.15 -3.23
C LEU A 303 42.76 -7.91 -4.57
N ALA A 304 43.56 -8.97 -4.62
CA ALA A 304 43.66 -9.83 -5.80
C ALA A 304 42.32 -10.49 -6.16
N GLY A 305 41.57 -10.97 -5.16
CA GLY A 305 40.25 -11.56 -5.37
C GLY A 305 39.21 -10.57 -5.92
N ILE A 306 39.22 -9.32 -5.44
CA ILE A 306 38.36 -8.26 -5.97
C ILE A 306 38.75 -7.93 -7.41
N GLU A 307 40.05 -7.80 -7.69
CA GLU A 307 40.56 -7.51 -9.03
C GLU A 307 40.19 -8.60 -10.04
N ASP A 308 40.39 -9.87 -9.69
CA ASP A 308 40.07 -10.99 -10.57
C ASP A 308 38.56 -11.10 -10.84
N MET A 309 37.72 -10.86 -9.83
CA MET A 309 36.26 -10.86 -10.01
C MET A 309 35.81 -9.75 -10.97
N LEU A 310 36.37 -8.54 -10.82
CA LEU A 310 36.06 -7.41 -11.69
C LEU A 310 36.54 -7.67 -13.13
N LYS A 311 37.76 -8.17 -13.32
CA LYS A 311 38.26 -8.59 -14.65
C LYS A 311 37.36 -9.63 -15.30
N PHE A 312 36.94 -10.65 -14.55
CA PHE A 312 36.13 -11.74 -15.06
C PHE A 312 34.73 -11.27 -15.50
N LYS A 313 34.05 -10.49 -14.67
CA LYS A 313 32.68 -10.04 -14.92
C LYS A 313 32.61 -8.92 -15.96
N LEU A 314 33.55 -7.99 -15.93
CA LEU A 314 33.57 -6.84 -16.85
C LEU A 314 34.29 -7.14 -18.17
N LYS A 315 35.02 -8.26 -18.24
CA LYS A 315 35.83 -8.66 -19.40
C LYS A 315 36.75 -7.54 -19.89
N ALA A 316 37.37 -6.85 -18.94
CA ALA A 316 38.22 -5.69 -19.20
C ALA A 316 39.51 -5.74 -18.36
N PRO A 317 40.59 -5.08 -18.81
CA PRO A 317 41.82 -4.97 -18.04
C PRO A 317 41.60 -4.02 -16.85
N ILE A 318 41.25 -4.59 -15.69
CA ILE A 318 41.05 -3.85 -14.44
C ILE A 318 42.29 -3.99 -13.54
N LYS A 319 42.69 -2.91 -12.87
CA LYS A 319 43.65 -2.93 -11.77
C LYS A 319 43.04 -2.25 -10.56
N VAL A 320 43.02 -2.91 -9.41
CA VAL A 320 42.40 -2.35 -8.21
C VAL A 320 43.48 -1.70 -7.34
N ILE A 321 43.26 -0.46 -6.94
CA ILE A 321 44.19 0.33 -6.13
C ILE A 321 43.48 0.71 -4.83
N VAL A 322 44.15 0.48 -3.70
CA VAL A 322 43.62 0.85 -2.39
C VAL A 322 44.15 2.24 -2.01
N THR A 323 43.25 3.13 -1.60
CA THR A 323 43.57 4.49 -1.13
C THR A 323 43.31 4.69 0.35
#